data_AF-A0A401L9U8-F1
#
_entry.id   AF-A0A401L9U8-F1
#
_cell.length_a   1.000
_cell.length_b   1.000
_cell.length_c   1.000
_cell.angle_alpha   90.00
_cell.angle_beta   90.00
_cell.angle_gamma   90.00
#
_symmetry.space_group_name_H-M   'P 1'
#
loop_
_entity.id
_entity.type
_entity.pdbx_description
1 polymer ?
#
loop_
_entity_poly.entity_id
_entity_poly.type
_entity_poly.pdbx_seq_one_letter_code
_entity_poly.pdbx_strand_id
1 'polypeptide(L)'
;MPLPVSHAEVDHVDALTGRLAAVELKEEEEEEEEEEEEARNPRCFNPFAPYLEQGLPRFVEHLTREIIPERLSMILLLNPNPFDVLGYEQMVQQSPTLGWLEKTLEVLKLRLHDVIIMDTFSMVTDKLLESKRFAEDLSELVTDSFELTWTCRRYIQPQIVISCQCSSKARNEKWGSSGGLRAEELSSSEAGARQELVKMMDVDGHQMFVVQGVHPQYVMQHNQMMEAVLKKLFTKVLGPFGRWKERRLAERREAAQAEVILVKESVRDGMKSLMKQMQLFNQICRQEGRNGAELSETAKRVEEWRKQIEGWMDEMDD
;
A
#
# COMPACT_ATOMS: atom_id res chain seq x y z
N MET A 1 -14.04 72.61 -16.76
CA MET A 1 -13.71 71.18 -16.88
C MET A 1 -14.83 70.53 -17.69
N PRO A 2 -14.52 69.79 -18.76
CA PRO A 2 -15.34 69.74 -19.98
C PRO A 2 -16.39 68.61 -20.03
N LEU A 3 -17.47 68.86 -20.79
CA LEU A 3 -18.29 67.86 -21.52
C LEU A 3 -17.53 67.48 -22.82
N PRO A 4 -17.69 66.28 -23.45
CA PRO A 4 -18.89 65.87 -24.24
C PRO A 4 -19.21 64.35 -24.13
N VAL A 5 -20.40 63.79 -24.45
CA VAL A 5 -21.32 63.82 -25.61
C VAL A 5 -20.93 62.85 -26.77
N SER A 6 -21.69 61.74 -26.83
CA SER A 6 -22.40 61.08 -27.95
C SER A 6 -21.74 60.30 -29.11
N HIS A 7 -22.41 59.17 -29.39
CA HIS A 7 -22.93 58.61 -30.68
C HIS A 7 -22.01 58.30 -31.88
N ALA A 8 -22.15 57.07 -32.39
CA ALA A 8 -22.44 56.66 -33.80
C ALA A 8 -21.99 55.18 -33.94
N GLU A 9 -22.83 54.16 -34.17
CA GLU A 9 -23.64 53.82 -35.37
C GLU A 9 -22.87 53.91 -36.69
N VAL A 10 -22.56 52.76 -37.32
CA VAL A 10 -22.59 52.56 -38.78
C VAL A 10 -22.74 51.05 -39.07
N ASP A 11 -23.90 50.68 -39.62
CA ASP A 11 -24.11 49.49 -40.46
C ASP A 11 -23.35 49.62 -41.79
N HIS A 12 -22.79 48.54 -42.34
CA HIS A 12 -22.97 48.28 -43.77
C HIS A 12 -22.71 46.83 -44.19
N VAL A 13 -23.68 46.39 -44.97
CA VAL A 13 -23.88 45.16 -45.75
C VAL A 13 -22.96 45.13 -46.97
N ASP A 14 -22.53 43.93 -47.38
CA ASP A 14 -22.60 43.35 -48.75
C ASP A 14 -21.51 42.26 -48.90
N ALA A 15 -21.83 40.97 -48.99
CA ALA A 15 -22.52 40.24 -50.07
C ALA A 15 -21.74 40.24 -51.39
N LEU A 16 -21.43 39.03 -51.89
CA LEU A 16 -20.96 38.60 -53.24
C LEU A 16 -19.82 37.55 -53.07
N THR A 17 -19.77 36.36 -53.67
CA THR A 17 -20.56 35.67 -54.71
C THR A 17 -20.09 34.21 -54.79
N GLY A 18 -20.97 33.28 -55.17
CA GLY A 18 -20.58 32.00 -55.81
C GLY A 18 -21.33 30.76 -55.28
N ARG A 19 -22.61 30.56 -55.61
CA ARG A 19 -23.13 29.58 -56.61
C ARG A 19 -22.69 28.11 -56.40
N LEU A 20 -23.60 27.28 -55.88
CA LEU A 20 -24.44 26.30 -56.60
C LEU A 20 -23.72 24.99 -56.94
N ALA A 21 -24.00 23.92 -56.19
CA ALA A 21 -24.76 22.75 -56.66
C ALA A 21 -24.82 21.70 -55.55
N ALA A 22 -26.01 21.14 -55.36
CA ALA A 22 -26.27 19.94 -54.58
C ALA A 22 -25.56 18.72 -55.18
N VAL A 23 -25.34 17.68 -54.37
CA VAL A 23 -25.79 16.28 -54.59
C VAL A 23 -24.98 15.30 -53.74
N GLU A 24 -25.73 14.50 -52.97
CA GLU A 24 -25.52 13.10 -52.53
C GLU A 24 -24.33 12.68 -51.62
N LEU A 25 -24.74 12.12 -50.48
CA LEU A 25 -24.34 10.81 -49.92
C LEU A 25 -22.84 10.55 -49.71
N LYS A 26 -22.42 10.53 -48.44
CA LYS A 26 -21.80 9.37 -47.78
C LYS A 26 -21.64 9.61 -46.28
N GLU A 27 -22.56 9.03 -45.51
CA GLU A 27 -22.27 8.52 -44.17
C GLU A 27 -21.42 7.27 -44.39
N GLU A 28 -20.15 7.28 -43.96
CA GLU A 28 -19.19 6.17 -43.84
C GLU A 28 -17.78 6.75 -43.99
N GLU A 29 -17.31 7.56 -43.02
CA GLU A 29 -15.88 7.93 -42.91
C GLU A 29 -15.49 8.59 -41.55
N GLU A 30 -16.33 8.49 -40.50
CA GLU A 30 -15.98 8.98 -39.14
C GLU A 30 -15.54 7.86 -38.16
N GLU A 31 -15.54 6.58 -38.56
CA GLU A 31 -15.09 5.48 -37.70
C GLU A 31 -13.60 5.08 -37.91
N GLU A 32 -12.94 5.53 -38.98
CA GLU A 32 -11.51 5.18 -39.22
C GLU A 32 -10.51 6.17 -38.61
N GLU A 33 -10.89 7.41 -38.26
CA GLU A 33 -9.99 8.33 -37.55
C GLU A 33 -9.95 8.08 -36.03
N GLU A 34 -10.95 7.42 -35.42
CA GLU A 34 -10.88 7.01 -34.00
C GLU A 34 -10.03 5.74 -33.79
N GLU A 35 -9.92 4.83 -34.76
CA GLU A 35 -9.07 3.64 -34.65
C GLU A 35 -7.56 3.95 -34.82
N GLU A 36 -7.18 4.97 -35.58
CA GLU A 36 -5.76 5.37 -35.68
C GLU A 36 -5.27 6.24 -34.50
N GLU A 37 -6.16 6.89 -33.75
CA GLU A 37 -5.79 7.64 -32.54
C GLU A 37 -5.62 6.72 -31.31
N GLU A 38 -6.33 5.59 -31.25
CA GLU A 38 -6.19 4.61 -30.15
C GLU A 38 -4.87 3.82 -30.21
N ALA A 39 -4.27 3.69 -31.40
CA ALA A 39 -2.95 3.05 -31.58
C ALA A 39 -1.76 3.89 -31.06
N ARG A 40 -1.98 5.15 -30.65
CA ARG A 40 -0.92 6.06 -30.16
C ARG A 40 -0.97 6.37 -28.67
N ASN A 41 -1.82 5.70 -27.89
CA ASN A 41 -1.86 5.88 -26.45
C ASN A 41 -1.17 4.71 -25.70
N PRO A 42 0.12 4.79 -25.32
CA PRO A 42 0.83 3.71 -24.63
C PRO A 42 0.40 3.52 -23.17
N ARG A 43 -0.80 3.98 -22.77
CA ARG A 43 -1.31 3.92 -21.39
C ARG A 43 -2.30 2.79 -21.12
N CYS A 44 -2.67 1.99 -22.11
CA CYS A 44 -3.63 0.90 -21.93
C CYS A 44 -3.14 -0.45 -22.47
N PHE A 45 -1.84 -0.76 -22.34
CA PHE A 45 -1.43 -2.15 -22.38
C PHE A 45 -1.88 -2.80 -21.07
N ASN A 46 -3.01 -3.49 -21.09
CA ASN A 46 -3.37 -4.45 -20.05
C ASN A 46 -2.75 -5.81 -20.44
N PRO A 47 -1.57 -6.18 -19.91
CA PRO A 47 -0.93 -7.47 -20.23
C PRO A 47 -1.78 -8.68 -19.84
N PHE A 48 -2.90 -8.48 -19.13
CA PHE A 48 -3.75 -9.52 -18.60
C PHE A 48 -5.01 -9.77 -19.45
N ALA A 49 -5.29 -8.96 -20.49
CA ALA A 49 -6.46 -9.15 -21.37
C ALA A 49 -6.58 -10.58 -21.96
N PRO A 50 -5.49 -11.25 -22.38
CA PRO A 50 -5.56 -12.64 -22.88
C PRO A 50 -5.81 -13.70 -21.80
N TYR A 51 -5.69 -13.35 -20.52
CA TYR A 51 -5.78 -14.28 -19.38
C TYR A 51 -7.12 -14.19 -18.64
N LEU A 52 -7.85 -13.08 -18.81
CA LEU A 52 -9.24 -12.95 -18.34
C LEU A 52 -10.21 -13.91 -19.06
N GLU A 53 -9.84 -14.42 -20.23
CA GLU A 53 -10.62 -15.42 -20.98
C GLU A 53 -10.41 -16.87 -20.47
N GLN A 54 -9.39 -17.12 -19.62
CA GLN A 54 -9.15 -18.43 -19.02
C GLN A 54 -9.79 -18.53 -17.64
N GLY A 55 -11.10 -18.81 -17.60
CA GLY A 55 -11.86 -19.32 -16.45
C GLY A 55 -11.46 -18.88 -15.02
N LEU A 56 -12.36 -18.15 -14.35
CA LEU A 56 -12.26 -17.63 -12.97
C LEU A 56 -11.39 -18.48 -12.00
N PRO A 57 -10.46 -17.88 -11.22
CA PRO A 57 -9.55 -18.61 -10.35
C PRO A 57 -10.33 -19.34 -9.24
N ARG A 58 -10.37 -20.68 -9.33
CA ARG A 58 -11.04 -21.55 -8.34
C ARG A 58 -10.14 -21.94 -7.15
N PHE A 59 -8.82 -21.79 -7.29
CA PHE A 59 -7.83 -22.23 -6.30
C PHE A 59 -6.76 -21.15 -6.08
N VAL A 60 -6.13 -21.15 -4.90
CA VAL A 60 -5.08 -20.17 -4.53
C VAL A 60 -3.92 -20.16 -5.53
N GLU A 61 -3.57 -21.31 -6.11
CA GLU A 61 -2.47 -21.41 -7.09
C GLU A 61 -2.71 -20.53 -8.33
N HIS A 62 -3.96 -20.29 -8.70
CA HIS A 62 -4.33 -19.37 -9.79
C HIS A 62 -4.21 -17.90 -9.37
N LEU A 63 -4.45 -17.57 -8.09
CA LEU A 63 -4.24 -16.21 -7.57
C LEU A 63 -2.75 -15.82 -7.54
N THR A 64 -1.89 -16.79 -7.24
CA THR A 64 -0.45 -16.53 -7.01
C THR A 64 0.40 -16.44 -8.28
N ARG A 65 -0.15 -16.82 -9.44
CA ARG A 65 0.59 -16.82 -10.72
C ARG A 65 0.47 -15.50 -11.48
N GLU A 66 -0.60 -14.74 -11.28
CA GLU A 66 -0.90 -13.57 -12.11
C GLU A 66 -0.80 -12.24 -11.36
N ILE A 67 -0.70 -12.28 -10.03
CA ILE A 67 -1.07 -11.14 -9.21
C ILE A 67 -0.22 -11.19 -7.90
N ILE A 68 -0.02 -10.02 -7.25
CA ILE A 68 0.60 -9.79 -5.93
C ILE A 68 2.08 -9.37 -6.01
N PRO A 69 2.31 -8.06 -6.28
CA PRO A 69 3.02 -7.29 -5.26
C PRO A 69 2.25 -6.07 -4.73
N GLU A 70 1.25 -5.57 -5.47
CA GLU A 70 0.60 -4.26 -5.17
C GLU A 70 -0.81 -4.38 -4.59
N ARG A 71 -1.35 -5.61 -4.51
CA ARG A 71 -2.74 -5.80 -4.11
C ARG A 71 -2.90 -5.89 -2.60
N LEU A 72 -3.78 -5.04 -2.08
CA LEU A 72 -4.19 -5.06 -0.68
C LEU A 72 -4.82 -6.40 -0.33
N SER A 73 -4.16 -7.09 0.61
CA SER A 73 -4.64 -8.34 1.19
C SER A 73 -5.16 -8.10 2.61
N MET A 74 -6.26 -8.75 2.94
CA MET A 74 -6.92 -8.63 4.22
C MET A 74 -7.11 -10.02 4.85
N ILE A 75 -6.95 -10.12 6.15
CA ILE A 75 -7.34 -11.29 6.94
C ILE A 75 -8.64 -10.95 7.66
N LEU A 76 -9.68 -11.72 7.39
CA LEU A 76 -10.99 -11.54 8.00
C LEU A 76 -11.17 -12.55 9.13
N LEU A 77 -11.21 -12.07 10.37
CA LEU A 77 -11.49 -12.86 11.57
C LEU A 77 -13.01 -12.87 11.85
N LEU A 78 -13.45 -13.57 12.89
CA LEU A 78 -14.87 -13.68 13.19
C LEU A 78 -15.37 -12.45 13.97
N ASN A 79 -14.81 -12.21 15.14
CA ASN A 79 -15.29 -11.25 16.10
C ASN A 79 -14.20 -10.83 17.11
N PRO A 80 -14.39 -9.69 17.78
CA PRO A 80 -13.40 -9.20 18.74
C PRO A 80 -13.22 -10.14 19.92
N ASN A 81 -11.97 -10.26 20.34
CA ASN A 81 -11.58 -10.93 21.57
C ASN A 81 -11.57 -9.92 22.75
N PRO A 82 -11.58 -10.41 24.02
CA PRO A 82 -11.61 -9.53 25.20
C PRO A 82 -10.43 -8.56 25.34
N PHE A 83 -9.33 -8.78 24.61
CA PHE A 83 -8.13 -7.95 24.61
C PHE A 83 -8.17 -6.85 23.55
N ASP A 84 -9.15 -6.82 22.66
CA ASP A 84 -9.24 -5.81 21.58
C ASP A 84 -9.65 -4.41 22.09
N VAL A 85 -9.96 -4.28 23.38
CA VAL A 85 -10.13 -3.00 24.08
C VAL A 85 -8.79 -2.39 24.53
N LEU A 86 -7.69 -3.15 24.45
CA LEU A 86 -6.37 -2.73 24.90
C LEU A 86 -5.65 -1.89 23.83
N GLY A 87 -4.62 -1.17 24.24
CA GLY A 87 -3.70 -0.52 23.31
C GLY A 87 -2.96 -1.54 22.43
N TYR A 88 -2.57 -1.15 21.23
CA TYR A 88 -2.01 -2.05 20.20
C TYR A 88 -0.96 -3.05 20.72
N GLU A 89 0.09 -2.58 21.39
CA GLU A 89 1.16 -3.45 21.92
C GLU A 89 0.63 -4.49 22.92
N GLN A 90 -0.27 -4.08 23.80
CA GLN A 90 -0.87 -4.97 24.80
C GLN A 90 -1.84 -5.96 24.17
N MET A 91 -2.60 -5.50 23.16
CA MET A 91 -3.52 -6.34 22.39
C MET A 91 -2.77 -7.46 21.66
N VAL A 92 -1.65 -7.13 20.98
CA VAL A 92 -0.80 -8.13 20.31
C VAL A 92 -0.17 -9.10 21.30
N GLN A 93 0.34 -8.59 22.43
CA GLN A 93 0.97 -9.43 23.45
C GLN A 93 0.00 -10.40 24.13
N GLN A 94 -1.25 -9.97 24.34
CA GLN A 94 -2.23 -10.75 25.10
C GLN A 94 -3.15 -11.61 24.23
N SER A 95 -3.45 -11.19 22.99
CA SER A 95 -4.30 -11.96 22.09
C SER A 95 -3.54 -13.15 21.50
N PRO A 96 -3.95 -14.40 21.81
CA PRO A 96 -3.28 -15.58 21.25
C PRO A 96 -3.38 -15.63 19.72
N THR A 97 -4.50 -15.13 19.17
CA THR A 97 -4.71 -15.05 17.73
C THR A 97 -3.75 -14.06 17.08
N LEU A 98 -3.63 -12.83 17.61
CA LEU A 98 -2.70 -11.84 17.04
C LEU A 98 -1.24 -12.25 17.22
N GLY A 99 -0.86 -12.79 18.39
CA GLY A 99 0.50 -13.29 18.61
C GLY A 99 0.88 -14.46 17.69
N TRP A 100 -0.09 -15.30 17.30
CA TRP A 100 0.13 -16.34 16.29
C TRP A 100 0.26 -15.77 14.88
N LEU A 101 -0.58 -14.79 14.54
CA LEU A 101 -0.52 -14.08 13.25
C LEU A 101 0.82 -13.37 13.10
N GLU A 102 1.29 -12.66 14.13
CA GLU A 102 2.57 -11.94 14.12
C GLU A 102 3.73 -12.89 13.79
N LYS A 103 3.86 -13.99 14.53
CA LYS A 103 4.91 -15.00 14.31
C LYS A 103 4.82 -15.62 12.92
N THR A 104 3.62 -15.86 12.42
CA THR A 104 3.42 -16.46 11.10
C THR A 104 3.77 -15.47 9.98
N LEU A 105 3.41 -14.20 10.12
CA LEU A 105 3.73 -13.14 9.16
C LEU A 105 5.23 -12.80 9.18
N GLU A 106 5.89 -12.89 10.33
CA GLU A 106 7.33 -12.62 10.46
C GLU A 106 8.17 -13.58 9.58
N VAL A 107 7.78 -14.85 9.51
CA VAL A 107 8.41 -15.84 8.61
C VAL A 107 8.28 -15.42 7.14
N LEU A 108 7.22 -14.68 6.81
CA LEU A 108 6.97 -14.11 5.48
C LEU A 108 7.59 -12.71 5.30
N LYS A 109 8.41 -12.22 6.23
CA LYS A 109 8.98 -10.85 6.21
C LYS A 109 7.93 -9.75 6.30
N LEU A 110 6.76 -10.08 6.86
CA LEU A 110 5.67 -9.17 7.13
C LEU A 110 5.52 -8.96 8.64
N ARG A 111 5.00 -7.80 9.01
CA ARG A 111 4.56 -7.43 10.35
C ARG A 111 3.04 -7.35 10.34
N LEU A 112 2.42 -7.38 11.51
CA LEU A 112 0.97 -7.27 11.63
C LEU A 112 0.40 -6.06 10.88
N HIS A 113 1.04 -4.90 10.98
CA HIS A 113 0.57 -3.68 10.32
C HIS A 113 0.85 -3.60 8.81
N ASP A 114 1.52 -4.59 8.22
CA ASP A 114 1.64 -4.69 6.76
C ASP A 114 0.42 -5.38 6.13
N VAL A 115 -0.49 -5.96 6.93
CA VAL A 115 -1.69 -6.67 6.47
C VAL A 115 -2.91 -6.10 7.19
N ILE A 116 -4.02 -5.90 6.46
CA ILE A 116 -5.25 -5.44 7.09
C ILE A 116 -5.89 -6.64 7.81
N ILE A 117 -6.10 -6.53 9.13
CA ILE A 117 -6.80 -7.53 9.93
C ILE A 117 -8.09 -6.90 10.42
N MET A 118 -9.21 -7.57 10.18
CA MET A 118 -10.53 -7.06 10.54
C MET A 118 -11.45 -8.20 10.94
N ASP A 119 -12.38 -7.95 11.85
CA ASP A 119 -13.41 -8.90 12.23
C ASP A 119 -14.64 -8.81 11.33
N THR A 120 -15.29 -9.94 11.07
CA THR A 120 -16.57 -9.99 10.35
C THR A 120 -17.65 -9.24 11.12
N PHE A 121 -17.68 -9.40 12.44
CA PHE A 121 -18.62 -8.74 13.34
C PHE A 121 -17.89 -7.90 14.39
N SER A 122 -17.28 -6.79 13.97
CA SER A 122 -16.36 -5.97 14.80
C SER A 122 -16.97 -5.38 16.08
N MET A 123 -18.30 -5.36 16.22
CA MET A 123 -18.98 -4.80 17.39
C MET A 123 -19.60 -5.87 18.30
N VAL A 124 -19.53 -7.15 17.93
CA VAL A 124 -20.25 -8.23 18.60
C VAL A 124 -19.29 -9.25 19.19
N THR A 125 -19.15 -9.27 20.51
CA THR A 125 -18.33 -10.27 21.22
C THR A 125 -19.14 -11.51 21.59
N ASP A 126 -18.47 -12.63 21.86
CA ASP A 126 -19.13 -13.85 22.37
C ASP A 126 -19.93 -13.58 23.65
N LYS A 127 -19.41 -12.73 24.54
CA LYS A 127 -20.10 -12.32 25.77
C LYS A 127 -21.38 -11.54 25.49
N LEU A 128 -21.40 -10.73 24.42
CA LEU A 128 -22.58 -10.00 24.00
C LEU A 128 -23.66 -10.96 23.48
N LEU A 129 -23.27 -11.96 22.68
CA LEU A 129 -24.18 -13.01 22.19
C LEU A 129 -24.82 -13.84 23.32
N GLU A 130 -24.13 -14.00 24.45
CA GLU A 130 -24.64 -14.74 25.61
C GLU A 130 -25.46 -13.87 26.56
N SER A 131 -25.52 -12.56 26.31
CA SER A 131 -26.20 -11.60 27.18
C SER A 131 -27.72 -11.63 26.99
N LYS A 132 -28.45 -12.05 28.04
CA LYS A 132 -29.91 -11.96 28.07
C LYS A 132 -30.47 -10.54 27.95
N ARG A 133 -29.65 -9.53 28.24
CA ARG A 133 -30.05 -8.11 28.20
C ARG A 133 -30.36 -7.63 26.79
N PHE A 134 -29.70 -8.19 25.79
CA PHE A 134 -29.80 -7.76 24.39
C PHE A 134 -30.47 -8.82 23.52
N ALA A 135 -31.17 -9.79 24.11
CA ALA A 135 -31.72 -10.93 23.37
C ALA A 135 -32.71 -10.51 22.27
N GLU A 136 -33.48 -9.45 22.51
CA GLU A 136 -34.47 -8.91 21.55
C GLU A 136 -33.80 -8.15 20.41
N ASP A 137 -32.68 -7.44 20.68
CA ASP A 137 -31.96 -6.61 19.71
C ASP A 137 -30.77 -7.32 19.04
N LEU A 138 -30.47 -8.56 19.44
CA LEU A 138 -29.24 -9.24 19.06
C LEU A 138 -29.09 -9.40 17.55
N SER A 139 -30.20 -9.69 16.86
CA SER A 139 -30.21 -9.85 15.40
C SER A 139 -29.88 -8.55 14.68
N GLU A 140 -30.38 -7.42 15.18
CA GLU A 140 -30.10 -6.09 14.63
C GLU A 140 -28.63 -5.73 14.84
N LEU A 141 -28.11 -5.92 16.06
CA LEU A 141 -26.70 -5.68 16.38
C LEU A 141 -25.74 -6.50 15.51
N VAL A 142 -26.05 -7.77 15.27
CA VAL A 142 -25.25 -8.63 14.39
C VAL A 142 -25.30 -8.13 12.94
N THR A 143 -26.48 -7.71 12.47
CA THR A 143 -26.67 -7.17 11.12
C THR A 143 -25.88 -5.86 10.94
N ASP A 144 -26.03 -4.91 11.87
CA ASP A 144 -25.33 -3.62 11.83
C ASP A 144 -23.82 -3.79 11.90
N SER A 145 -23.35 -4.73 12.74
CA SER A 145 -21.93 -5.06 12.85
C SER A 145 -21.37 -5.63 11.54
N PHE A 146 -22.14 -6.46 10.84
CA PHE A 146 -21.75 -6.96 9.52
C PHE A 146 -21.78 -5.87 8.44
N GLU A 147 -22.81 -5.01 8.43
CA GLU A 147 -22.93 -3.90 7.48
C GLU A 147 -21.80 -2.88 7.65
N LEU A 148 -21.33 -2.65 8.87
CA LEU A 148 -20.11 -1.87 9.13
C LEU A 148 -18.91 -2.51 8.43
N THR A 149 -18.70 -3.81 8.60
CA THR A 149 -17.63 -4.56 7.94
C THR A 149 -17.78 -4.59 6.41
N TRP A 150 -19.00 -4.68 5.89
CA TRP A 150 -19.28 -4.54 4.46
C TRP A 150 -18.89 -3.15 3.95
N THR A 151 -19.32 -2.11 4.64
CA THR A 151 -19.02 -0.71 4.34
C THR A 151 -17.51 -0.46 4.32
N CYS A 152 -16.77 -0.91 5.33
CA CYS A 152 -15.31 -0.80 5.38
C CYS A 152 -14.66 -1.43 4.14
N ARG A 153 -15.14 -2.58 3.66
CA ARG A 153 -14.58 -3.24 2.47
C ARG A 153 -14.89 -2.52 1.18
N ARG A 154 -16.06 -1.88 1.06
CA ARG A 154 -16.36 -1.02 -0.09
C ARG A 154 -15.36 0.12 -0.22
N TYR A 155 -14.92 0.68 0.91
CA TYR A 155 -13.92 1.74 0.93
C TYR A 155 -12.49 1.23 0.74
N ILE A 156 -12.12 0.14 1.40
CA ILE A 156 -10.76 -0.42 1.34
C ILE A 156 -10.49 -1.09 -0.02
N GLN A 157 -11.52 -1.69 -0.63
CA GLN A 157 -11.47 -2.48 -1.86
C GLN A 157 -10.33 -3.53 -1.84
N PRO A 158 -10.28 -4.40 -0.81
CA PRO A 158 -9.28 -5.45 -0.78
C PRO A 158 -9.49 -6.38 -1.98
N GLN A 159 -8.40 -6.75 -2.64
CA GLN A 159 -8.50 -7.63 -3.81
C GLN A 159 -8.47 -9.10 -3.39
N ILE A 160 -7.83 -9.38 -2.25
CA ILE A 160 -7.77 -10.71 -1.65
C ILE A 160 -8.15 -10.63 -0.18
N VAL A 161 -9.10 -11.47 0.22
CA VAL A 161 -9.51 -11.67 1.61
C VAL A 161 -9.24 -13.11 1.99
N ILE A 162 -8.41 -13.33 3.01
CA ILE A 162 -8.28 -14.64 3.65
C ILE A 162 -9.34 -14.70 4.75
N SER A 163 -10.43 -15.41 4.48
CA SER A 163 -11.52 -15.54 5.43
C SER A 163 -11.22 -16.63 6.44
N CYS A 164 -11.02 -16.23 7.69
CA CYS A 164 -10.79 -17.09 8.84
C CYS A 164 -12.03 -17.16 9.75
N GLN A 165 -13.19 -16.72 9.26
CA GLN A 165 -14.47 -16.94 9.94
C GLN A 165 -14.97 -18.37 9.69
N CYS A 166 -14.64 -19.29 10.60
CA CYS A 166 -15.20 -20.64 10.63
C CYS A 166 -16.68 -20.63 11.06
N SER A 167 -17.51 -19.83 10.41
CA SER A 167 -18.95 -19.71 10.65
C SER A 167 -19.72 -20.95 10.16
N SER A 168 -19.11 -21.79 9.31
CA SER A 168 -19.76 -22.89 8.59
C SER A 168 -20.24 -24.10 9.41
N LYS A 169 -20.25 -24.06 10.75
CA LYS A 169 -20.92 -25.11 11.53
C LYS A 169 -22.38 -24.74 11.67
N ALA A 170 -23.28 -25.68 11.38
CA ALA A 170 -24.72 -25.63 11.69
C ALA A 170 -25.06 -25.39 13.18
N ARG A 171 -24.06 -25.11 14.03
CA ARG A 171 -24.18 -24.69 15.45
C ARG A 171 -23.94 -23.20 15.67
N ASN A 172 -23.66 -22.42 14.63
CA ASN A 172 -23.46 -20.96 14.73
C ASN A 172 -24.76 -20.17 14.50
N GLU A 173 -25.91 -20.76 14.80
CA GLU A 173 -27.21 -20.05 14.85
C GLU A 173 -27.15 -18.78 15.71
N LYS A 174 -26.21 -18.73 16.67
CA LYS A 174 -25.93 -17.56 17.52
C LYS A 174 -25.51 -16.30 16.75
N TRP A 175 -24.85 -16.46 15.61
CA TRP A 175 -24.49 -15.36 14.71
C TRP A 175 -25.61 -15.05 13.70
N GLY A 176 -26.76 -15.70 13.87
CA GLY A 176 -27.93 -15.60 13.02
C GLY A 176 -27.74 -16.27 11.65
N SER A 177 -28.85 -16.77 11.09
CA SER A 177 -28.98 -17.00 9.64
C SER A 177 -29.06 -15.67 8.86
N SER A 178 -28.89 -14.53 9.54
CA SER A 178 -29.34 -13.19 9.16
C SER A 178 -28.30 -12.34 8.44
N GLY A 179 -27.08 -12.83 8.19
CA GLY A 179 -26.07 -12.08 7.44
C GLY A 179 -26.34 -11.94 5.93
N GLY A 180 -27.51 -12.37 5.46
CA GLY A 180 -27.87 -12.43 4.04
C GLY A 180 -26.92 -13.32 3.23
N LEU A 181 -27.15 -13.40 1.92
CA LEU A 181 -26.29 -14.14 0.98
C LEU A 181 -24.80 -13.73 1.11
N ARG A 182 -24.53 -12.46 1.48
CA ARG A 182 -23.18 -11.88 1.55
C ARG A 182 -22.32 -12.44 2.68
N ALA A 183 -22.88 -12.68 3.87
CA ALA A 183 -22.10 -13.27 4.96
C ALA A 183 -21.75 -14.74 4.67
N GLU A 184 -22.65 -15.48 4.02
CA GLU A 184 -22.42 -16.85 3.58
C GLU A 184 -21.34 -16.94 2.49
N GLU A 185 -21.32 -15.99 1.55
CA GLU A 185 -20.28 -15.93 0.53
C GLU A 185 -18.89 -15.77 1.15
N LEU A 186 -18.79 -15.00 2.24
CA LEU A 186 -17.55 -14.80 2.99
C LEU A 186 -17.21 -15.95 3.93
N SER A 187 -18.14 -16.86 4.20
CA SER A 187 -17.92 -17.96 5.14
C SER A 187 -16.75 -18.85 4.70
N SER A 188 -16.01 -19.33 5.71
CA SER A 188 -14.92 -20.29 5.51
C SER A 188 -15.19 -21.61 6.23
N SER A 189 -14.55 -22.66 5.74
CA SER A 189 -14.67 -24.01 6.28
C SER A 189 -13.32 -24.73 6.28
N GLU A 190 -13.14 -25.71 7.17
CA GLU A 190 -11.93 -26.54 7.17
C GLU A 190 -11.73 -27.28 5.85
N ALA A 191 -12.80 -27.79 5.26
CA ALA A 191 -12.76 -28.49 3.98
C ALA A 191 -12.30 -27.54 2.86
N GLY A 192 -12.86 -26.32 2.82
CA GLY A 192 -12.46 -25.30 1.87
C GLY A 192 -11.01 -24.86 2.05
N ALA A 193 -10.54 -24.72 3.28
CA ALA A 193 -9.15 -24.40 3.57
C ALA A 193 -8.17 -25.50 3.12
N ARG A 194 -8.51 -26.78 3.35
CA ARG A 194 -7.69 -27.92 2.89
C ARG A 194 -7.60 -28.00 1.37
N GLN A 195 -8.71 -27.67 0.69
CA GLN A 195 -8.79 -27.64 -0.76
C GLN A 195 -8.28 -26.33 -1.36
N GLU A 196 -7.86 -25.37 -0.53
CA GLU A 196 -7.41 -24.04 -0.94
C GLU A 196 -8.42 -23.31 -1.84
N LEU A 197 -9.71 -23.43 -1.50
CA LEU A 197 -10.80 -22.87 -2.29
C LEU A 197 -10.78 -21.36 -2.28
N VAL A 198 -11.03 -20.80 -3.46
CA VAL A 198 -11.20 -19.37 -3.69
C VAL A 198 -12.59 -19.13 -4.24
N LYS A 199 -13.33 -18.19 -3.62
CA LYS A 199 -14.58 -17.66 -4.16
C LYS A 199 -14.29 -16.28 -4.75
N MET A 200 -14.78 -16.01 -5.96
CA MET A 200 -14.81 -14.64 -6.48
C MET A 200 -16.13 -14.00 -6.03
N MET A 201 -16.07 -12.75 -5.60
CA MET A 201 -17.22 -11.94 -5.23
C MET A 201 -17.14 -10.57 -5.90
N ASP A 202 -18.27 -10.03 -6.31
CA ASP A 202 -18.39 -8.62 -6.67
C ASP A 202 -18.84 -7.83 -5.43
N VAL A 203 -18.06 -6.81 -5.07
CA VAL A 203 -18.36 -5.90 -3.96
C VAL A 203 -18.54 -4.51 -4.55
N ASP A 204 -19.77 -4.22 -4.98
CA ASP A 204 -20.18 -2.92 -5.53
C ASP A 204 -19.31 -2.47 -6.71
N GLY A 205 -19.07 -3.39 -7.66
CA GLY A 205 -18.30 -3.14 -8.89
C GLY A 205 -16.80 -3.42 -8.79
N HIS A 206 -16.33 -3.91 -7.65
CA HIS A 206 -14.94 -4.35 -7.45
C HIS A 206 -14.87 -5.87 -7.22
N GLN A 207 -13.99 -6.56 -7.97
CA GLN A 207 -13.78 -7.99 -7.81
C GLN A 207 -12.86 -8.30 -6.63
N MET A 208 -13.35 -9.13 -5.72
CA MET A 208 -12.66 -9.58 -4.53
C MET A 208 -12.55 -11.11 -4.51
N PHE A 209 -11.36 -11.62 -4.22
CA PHE A 209 -11.10 -13.04 -4.06
C PHE A 209 -11.09 -13.44 -2.59
N VAL A 210 -12.01 -14.31 -2.21
CA VAL A 210 -12.13 -14.84 -0.85
C VAL A 210 -11.49 -16.22 -0.78
N VAL A 211 -10.32 -16.27 -0.16
CA VAL A 211 -9.60 -17.51 0.17
C VAL A 211 -10.19 -18.07 1.46
N GLN A 212 -10.67 -19.30 1.44
CA GLN A 212 -11.17 -19.93 2.66
C GLN A 212 -10.00 -20.38 3.55
N GLY A 213 -9.94 -19.84 4.75
CA GLY A 213 -9.01 -20.21 5.81
C GLY A 213 -9.73 -20.80 7.02
N VAL A 214 -9.00 -20.94 8.12
CA VAL A 214 -9.51 -21.38 9.42
C VAL A 214 -9.05 -20.43 10.50
N HIS A 215 -9.86 -20.25 11.54
CA HIS A 215 -9.52 -19.33 12.62
C HIS A 215 -8.23 -19.75 13.35
N PRO A 216 -7.24 -18.85 13.54
CA PRO A 216 -5.98 -19.17 14.24
C PRO A 216 -6.18 -19.79 15.63
N GLN A 217 -7.07 -19.20 16.44
CA GLN A 217 -7.47 -19.76 17.74
C GLN A 217 -7.85 -21.25 17.66
N TYR A 218 -8.64 -21.63 16.64
CA TYR A 218 -9.11 -23.01 16.48
C TYR A 218 -7.95 -23.97 16.19
N VAL A 219 -7.02 -23.61 15.31
CA VAL A 219 -5.90 -24.49 14.97
C VAL A 219 -4.91 -24.62 16.12
N MET A 220 -4.72 -23.55 16.90
CA MET A 220 -3.86 -23.56 18.08
C MET A 220 -4.42 -24.44 19.21
N GLN A 221 -5.74 -24.41 19.42
CA GLN A 221 -6.36 -25.05 20.59
C GLN A 221 -6.89 -26.46 20.30
N HIS A 222 -7.34 -26.72 19.07
CA HIS A 222 -8.13 -27.90 18.76
C HIS A 222 -7.58 -28.76 17.63
N ASN A 223 -6.83 -28.18 16.68
CA ASN A 223 -6.43 -28.91 15.48
C ASN A 223 -5.08 -28.45 14.89
N GLN A 224 -3.98 -28.95 15.45
CA GLN A 224 -2.61 -28.63 15.01
C GLN A 224 -2.35 -29.03 13.55
N MET A 225 -3.01 -30.06 13.02
CA MET A 225 -2.85 -30.42 11.59
C MET A 225 -3.35 -29.29 10.67
N MET A 226 -4.40 -28.57 11.08
CA MET A 226 -4.91 -27.44 10.33
C MET A 226 -4.03 -26.19 10.43
N GLU A 227 -3.12 -26.14 11.41
CA GLU A 227 -2.12 -25.07 11.51
C GLU A 227 -1.18 -25.08 10.30
N ALA A 228 -0.72 -26.26 9.89
CA ALA A 228 0.12 -26.41 8.70
C ALA A 228 -0.62 -25.98 7.42
N VAL A 229 -1.92 -26.30 7.32
CA VAL A 229 -2.77 -25.88 6.21
C VAL A 229 -2.90 -24.35 6.17
N LEU A 230 -3.19 -23.72 7.31
CA LEU A 230 -3.33 -22.27 7.39
C LEU A 230 -2.01 -21.55 7.08
N LYS A 231 -0.89 -22.04 7.62
CA LYS A 231 0.45 -21.50 7.29
C LYS A 231 0.78 -21.64 5.82
N LYS A 232 0.42 -22.77 5.19
CA LYS A 232 0.59 -22.98 3.75
C LYS A 232 -0.23 -21.98 2.94
N LEU A 233 -1.50 -21.75 3.30
CA LEU A 233 -2.36 -20.74 2.68
C LEU A 233 -1.75 -19.34 2.80
N PHE A 234 -1.33 -18.94 3.99
CA PHE A 234 -0.70 -17.63 4.21
C PHE A 234 0.59 -17.48 3.41
N THR A 235 1.42 -18.52 3.36
CA THR A 235 2.66 -18.51 2.56
C THR A 235 2.36 -18.32 1.08
N LYS A 236 1.34 -19.00 0.54
CA LYS A 236 0.93 -18.86 -0.85
C LYS A 236 0.40 -17.46 -1.14
N VAL A 237 -0.54 -16.96 -0.32
CA VAL A 237 -1.23 -15.69 -0.56
C VAL A 237 -0.37 -14.48 -0.21
N LEU A 238 0.25 -14.44 0.97
CA LEU A 238 0.96 -13.28 1.50
C LEU A 238 2.48 -13.32 1.25
N GLY A 239 3.04 -14.50 0.99
CA GLY A 239 4.48 -14.67 0.74
C GLY A 239 5.03 -13.84 -0.43
N PRO A 240 4.33 -13.71 -1.58
CA PRO A 240 4.76 -12.82 -2.66
C PRO A 240 4.91 -11.36 -2.22
N PHE A 241 3.95 -10.84 -1.44
CA PHE A 241 4.00 -9.49 -0.90
C PHE A 241 5.18 -9.29 0.06
N GLY A 242 5.42 -10.27 0.93
CA GLY A 242 6.59 -10.30 1.82
C GLY A 242 7.91 -10.17 1.09
N ARG A 243 8.13 -10.98 0.05
CA ARG A 243 9.34 -10.92 -0.79
C ARG A 243 9.48 -9.59 -1.52
N TRP A 244 8.38 -9.06 -2.05
CA TRP A 244 8.39 -7.75 -2.71
C TRP A 244 8.79 -6.64 -1.74
N LYS A 245 8.18 -6.61 -0.55
CA LYS A 245 8.46 -5.61 0.47
C LYS A 245 9.93 -5.67 0.90
N GLU A 246 10.46 -6.87 1.11
CA GLU A 246 11.88 -7.06 1.49
C GLU A 246 12.82 -6.51 0.41
N ARG A 247 12.56 -6.82 -0.87
CA ARG A 247 13.32 -6.27 -2.00
C ARG A 247 13.26 -4.75 -2.05
N ARG A 248 12.06 -4.18 -1.90
CA ARG A 248 11.84 -2.72 -1.91
C ARG A 248 12.60 -2.02 -0.79
N LEU A 249 12.66 -2.64 0.38
CA LEU A 249 13.42 -2.13 1.52
C LEU A 249 14.93 -2.24 1.30
N ALA A 250 15.41 -3.31 0.65
CA ALA A 250 16.81 -3.44 0.28
C ALA A 250 17.23 -2.36 -0.73
N GLU A 251 16.47 -2.16 -1.80
CA GLU A 251 16.69 -1.09 -2.80
C GLU A 251 16.78 0.29 -2.14
N ARG A 252 15.87 0.60 -1.20
CA ARG A 252 15.89 1.87 -0.46
C ARG A 252 17.10 2.03 0.44
N ARG A 253 17.56 0.94 1.08
CA ARG A 253 18.77 0.96 1.92
C ARG A 253 20.01 1.18 1.08
N GLU A 254 20.12 0.51 -0.07
CA GLU A 254 21.22 0.70 -1.01
C GLU A 254 21.26 2.13 -1.55
N ALA A 255 20.10 2.69 -1.95
CA ALA A 255 20.01 4.07 -2.39
C ALA A 255 20.43 5.07 -1.29
N ALA A 256 19.95 4.87 -0.05
CA ALA A 256 20.34 5.70 1.08
C ALA A 256 21.84 5.58 1.42
N GLN A 257 22.42 4.39 1.31
CA GLN A 257 23.86 4.18 1.50
C GLN A 257 24.68 4.89 0.42
N ALA A 258 24.26 4.81 -0.86
CA ALA A 258 24.91 5.51 -1.95
C ALA A 258 24.87 7.04 -1.76
N GLU A 259 23.74 7.57 -1.30
CA GLU A 259 23.59 8.99 -0.96
C GLU A 259 24.55 9.42 0.16
N VAL A 260 24.65 8.63 1.23
CA VAL A 260 25.60 8.90 2.33
C VAL A 260 27.05 8.90 1.84
N ILE A 261 27.41 7.97 0.95
CA ILE A 261 28.76 7.92 0.35
C ILE A 261 29.04 9.20 -0.45
N LEU A 262 28.11 9.62 -1.30
CA LEU A 262 28.27 10.85 -2.10
C LEU A 262 28.42 12.09 -1.21
N VAL A 263 27.64 12.20 -0.13
CA VAL A 263 27.78 13.30 0.83
C VAL A 263 29.14 13.25 1.52
N LYS A 264 29.61 12.08 1.96
CA LYS A 264 30.94 11.90 2.55
C LYS A 264 32.05 12.33 1.60
N GLU A 265 31.99 11.93 0.33
CA GLU A 265 32.95 12.32 -0.70
C GLU A 265 32.94 13.83 -0.95
N SER A 266 31.77 14.44 -1.07
CA SER A 266 31.65 15.89 -1.28
C SER A 266 32.20 16.69 -0.09
N VAL A 267 31.94 16.26 1.15
CA VAL A 267 32.49 16.91 2.35
C VAL A 267 34.01 16.79 2.39
N ARG A 268 34.53 15.60 2.08
CA ARG A 268 35.98 15.33 2.01
C ARG A 268 36.67 16.21 0.98
N ASP A 269 36.10 16.33 -0.22
CA ASP A 269 36.67 17.18 -1.28
C ASP A 269 36.60 18.66 -0.92
N GLY A 270 35.53 19.09 -0.24
CA GLY A 270 35.42 20.42 0.37
C GLY A 270 36.53 20.68 1.39
N MET A 271 36.79 19.74 2.30
CA MET A 271 37.86 19.83 3.29
C MET A 271 39.25 19.90 2.65
N LYS A 272 39.53 19.05 1.64
CA LYS A 272 40.78 19.11 0.88
C LYS A 272 40.98 20.47 0.20
N SER A 273 39.92 21.04 -0.37
CA SER A 273 39.95 22.36 -0.99
C SER A 273 40.25 23.46 0.03
N LEU A 274 39.58 23.42 1.19
CA LEU A 274 39.81 24.35 2.29
C LEU A 274 41.25 24.25 2.81
N MET A 275 41.80 23.05 3.01
CA MET A 275 43.20 22.85 3.39
C MET A 275 44.16 23.50 2.39
N LYS A 276 43.92 23.35 1.08
CA LYS A 276 44.74 24.01 0.04
C LYS A 276 44.68 25.54 0.16
N GLN A 277 43.49 26.10 0.40
CA GLN A 277 43.34 27.55 0.60
C GLN A 277 44.09 28.03 1.86
N MET A 278 44.04 27.28 2.95
CA MET A 278 44.76 27.60 4.19
C MET A 278 46.28 27.51 4.01
N GLN A 279 46.77 26.52 3.25
CA GLN A 279 48.18 26.44 2.87
C GLN A 279 48.63 27.65 2.04
N LEU A 280 47.82 28.07 1.06
CA LEU A 280 48.09 29.25 0.24
C LEU A 280 48.13 30.53 1.09
N PHE A 281 47.16 30.71 2.00
CA PHE A 281 47.13 31.83 2.93
C PHE A 281 48.41 31.89 3.78
N ASN A 282 48.81 30.75 4.36
CA ASN A 282 50.03 30.67 5.15
C ASN A 282 51.30 30.97 4.32
N GLN A 283 51.34 30.58 3.04
CA GLN A 283 52.45 30.95 2.15
C GLN A 283 52.52 32.47 1.90
N ILE A 284 51.38 33.11 1.64
CA ILE A 284 51.28 34.56 1.44
C ILE A 284 51.75 35.29 2.70
N CYS A 285 51.23 34.94 3.88
CA CYS A 285 51.63 35.54 5.14
C CYS A 285 53.14 35.37 5.43
N ARG A 286 53.74 34.23 5.08
CA ARG A 286 55.18 34.01 5.21
C ARG A 286 56.01 34.84 4.24
N GLN A 287 55.51 35.10 3.03
CA GLN A 287 56.17 35.97 2.07
C GLN A 287 56.15 37.43 2.53
N GLU A 288 55.02 37.90 3.09
CA GLU A 288 54.91 39.25 3.65
C GLU A 288 55.73 39.42 4.94
N GLY A 289 55.77 38.40 5.81
CA GLY A 289 56.55 38.41 7.06
C GLY A 289 58.07 38.44 6.87
N ARG A 290 58.59 38.07 5.69
CA ARG A 290 60.03 38.26 5.34
C ARG A 290 60.44 39.74 5.29
N ASN A 291 59.49 40.67 5.32
CA ASN A 291 59.74 42.10 5.49
C ASN A 291 59.76 42.57 6.95
N GLY A 292 59.78 41.66 7.94
CA GLY A 292 60.14 41.97 9.34
C GLY A 292 59.00 42.06 10.35
N ALA A 293 57.85 41.40 10.12
CA ALA A 293 56.73 41.38 11.07
C ALA A 293 56.45 39.98 11.63
N GLU A 294 56.14 39.91 12.93
CA GLU A 294 55.61 38.72 13.61
C GLU A 294 54.40 38.14 12.86
N LEU A 295 54.30 36.80 12.79
CA LEU A 295 53.13 36.12 12.23
C LEU A 295 51.87 36.61 12.94
N SER A 296 51.00 37.29 12.17
CA SER A 296 49.67 37.75 12.61
C SER A 296 48.93 36.65 13.38
N GLU A 297 48.25 37.01 14.45
CA GLU A 297 47.40 36.12 15.27
C GLU A 297 46.40 35.31 14.41
N THR A 298 46.01 35.88 13.27
CA THR A 298 45.17 35.25 12.25
C THR A 298 45.83 34.00 11.65
N ALA A 299 47.13 34.02 11.37
CA ALA A 299 47.87 32.87 10.81
C ALA A 299 48.01 31.72 11.81
N LYS A 300 48.13 32.03 13.11
CA LYS A 300 48.15 31.01 14.17
C LYS A 300 46.81 30.28 14.27
N ARG A 301 45.69 31.01 14.20
CA ARG A 301 44.34 30.42 14.17
C ARG A 301 44.09 29.55 12.94
N VAL A 302 44.58 29.97 11.77
CA VAL A 302 44.48 29.16 10.54
C VAL A 302 45.25 27.84 10.68
N GLU A 303 46.43 27.83 11.28
CA GLU A 303 47.16 26.57 11.52
C GLU A 303 46.44 25.63 12.51
N GLU A 304 45.77 26.18 13.52
CA GLU A 304 44.96 25.40 14.46
C GLU A 304 43.76 24.74 13.77
N TRP A 305 43.00 25.50 12.97
CA TRP A 305 41.88 24.96 12.18
C TRP A 305 42.34 23.90 11.18
N ARG A 306 43.54 24.04 10.61
CA ARG A 306 44.10 23.05 9.69
C ARG A 306 44.25 21.70 10.38
N LYS A 307 44.83 21.69 11.58
CA LYS A 307 45.02 20.46 12.37
C LYS A 307 43.70 19.80 12.76
N GLN A 308 42.68 20.61 13.07
CA GLN A 308 41.34 20.09 13.36
C GLN A 308 40.71 19.44 12.12
N ILE A 309 40.84 20.05 10.94
CA ILE A 309 40.33 19.50 9.68
C ILE A 309 41.08 18.22 9.30
N GLU A 310 42.41 18.16 9.52
CA GLU A 310 43.20 16.93 9.32
C GLU A 310 42.69 15.80 10.19
N GLY A 311 42.41 16.05 11.48
CA GLY A 311 41.81 15.05 12.38
C GLY A 311 40.44 14.56 11.93
N TRP A 312 39.57 15.46 11.43
CA TRP A 312 38.27 15.07 10.89
C TRP A 312 38.35 14.26 9.59
N MET A 313 39.38 14.48 8.79
CA MET A 313 39.60 13.68 7.58
C MET A 313 40.02 12.25 7.92
N ASP A 314 40.88 12.07 8.93
CA ASP A 314 41.31 10.75 9.40
C ASP A 314 40.13 9.94 9.96
N GLU A 315 39.23 10.58 10.73
CA GLU A 315 37.99 9.95 11.24
C GLU A 315 36.98 9.58 10.14
N MET A 316 37.09 10.15 8.95
CA MET A 316 36.23 9.84 7.80
C MET A 316 36.79 8.72 6.91
N ASP A 317 38.02 8.25 7.16
CA ASP A 317 38.67 7.14 6.47
C ASP A 317 38.59 5.80 7.22
N ASP A 318 38.17 5.81 8.50
CA ASP A 318 37.82 4.63 9.32
C ASP A 318 36.34 4.20 9.16
#